data_AF-A0A1I8C9C4-F1
#
_entry.id   AF-A0A1I8C9C4-F1
#
_cell.length_a   1.000
_cell.length_b   1.000
_cell.length_c   1.000
_cell.angle_alpha   90.00
_cell.angle_beta   90.00
_cell.angle_gamma   90.00
#
_symmetry.space_group_name_H-M   'P 1'
#
loop_
_entity.id
_entity.type
_entity.pdbx_description
1 polymer ?
#
loop_
_entity_poly.entity_id
_entity_poly.type
_entity_poly.pdbx_seq_one_letter_code
_entity_poly.pdbx_strand_id
1 'polypeptide(L)'
;MVAAVNTLNPHMVAISGDLVDGYVQYVGERVKSLNNLKSKYGTFYVTGNHEYYQDNVENWMDFFTKNINMTILRNENKIIRRNEAALCVAGVDDIYSTKLMIPGHLTDATKALANCPENSTNILLVHQPNAAKAILLSENRTKRVDLTLSGHTHGGKDC
;
A
#
# COMPACT_ATOMS: atom_id res chain seq x y z
N MET A 1 -0.34 -12.49 -14.63
CA MET A 1 -1.04 -11.46 -13.84
C MET A 1 -1.05 -10.10 -14.54
N VAL A 2 0.09 -9.45 -14.81
CA VAL A 2 0.14 -8.09 -15.39
C VAL A 2 -0.67 -7.93 -16.68
N ALA A 3 -0.54 -8.86 -17.64
CA ALA A 3 -1.33 -8.82 -18.87
C ALA A 3 -2.85 -8.84 -18.62
N ALA A 4 -3.31 -9.67 -17.68
CA ALA A 4 -4.73 -9.75 -17.31
C ALA A 4 -5.21 -8.47 -16.61
N VAL A 5 -4.43 -7.91 -15.68
CA VAL A 5 -4.75 -6.62 -15.03
C VAL A 5 -4.88 -5.52 -16.08
N ASN A 6 -3.96 -5.46 -17.04
CA ASN A 6 -3.99 -4.46 -18.10
C ASN A 6 -5.22 -4.57 -19.01
N THR A 7 -5.79 -5.77 -19.22
CA THR A 7 -7.05 -5.90 -19.98
C THR A 7 -8.27 -5.25 -19.32
N LEU A 8 -8.21 -5.01 -18.01
CA LEU A 8 -9.27 -4.33 -17.26
C LEU A 8 -9.23 -2.80 -17.43
N ASN A 9 -8.21 -2.26 -18.09
CA ASN A 9 -7.96 -0.82 -18.23
C ASN A 9 -8.13 -0.05 -16.89
N PRO A 10 -7.42 -0.45 -15.82
CA PRO A 10 -7.66 0.10 -14.50
C PRO A 10 -7.27 1.57 -14.42
N HIS A 11 -8.06 2.34 -13.68
CA HIS A 11 -7.69 3.72 -13.37
C HIS A 11 -6.50 3.78 -12.40
N MET A 12 -6.38 2.78 -11.53
CA MET A 12 -5.36 2.68 -10.49
C MET A 12 -5.13 1.19 -10.18
N VAL A 13 -3.89 0.84 -9.83
CA VAL A 13 -3.56 -0.48 -9.27
C VAL A 13 -3.13 -0.28 -7.83
N ALA A 14 -3.63 -1.11 -6.91
CA ALA A 14 -3.20 -1.15 -5.52
C ALA A 14 -2.57 -2.52 -5.24
N ILE A 15 -1.37 -2.51 -4.65
CA ILE A 15 -0.63 -3.69 -4.22
C ILE A 15 -0.50 -3.57 -2.69
N SER A 16 -1.30 -4.35 -1.98
CA SER A 16 -1.45 -4.23 -0.53
C SER A 16 -0.42 -5.02 0.26
N GLY A 17 0.87 -5.00 -0.11
CA GLY A 17 1.96 -5.73 0.56
C GLY A 17 2.15 -7.19 0.13
N ASP A 18 3.14 -7.85 0.73
CA ASP A 18 3.57 -9.23 0.42
C ASP A 18 3.80 -9.46 -1.07
N LEU A 19 4.51 -8.51 -1.69
CA LEU A 19 4.83 -8.62 -3.11
C LEU A 19 5.94 -9.65 -3.34
N VAL A 20 6.75 -9.90 -2.32
CA VAL A 20 7.97 -10.71 -2.41
C VAL A 20 8.09 -11.67 -1.23
N ASP A 21 8.64 -12.85 -1.51
CA ASP A 21 8.98 -13.85 -0.49
C ASP A 21 10.42 -14.32 -0.72
N GLY A 22 11.38 -13.58 -0.17
CA GLY A 22 12.82 -13.82 -0.29
C GLY A 22 13.66 -12.53 -0.34
N TYR A 23 14.96 -12.69 -0.55
CA TYR A 23 15.92 -11.57 -0.63
C TYR A 23 15.92 -10.92 -2.02
N VAL A 24 16.20 -9.61 -2.08
CA VAL A 24 16.25 -8.82 -3.32
C VAL A 24 17.11 -9.48 -4.39
N GLN A 25 18.29 -9.99 -4.02
CA GLN A 25 19.24 -10.62 -4.95
C GLN A 25 18.70 -11.86 -5.67
N TYR A 26 17.71 -12.55 -5.11
CA TYR A 26 17.16 -13.79 -5.68
C TYR A 26 15.87 -13.54 -6.48
N VAL A 27 15.04 -12.61 -6.02
CA VAL A 27 13.69 -12.42 -6.56
C VAL A 27 13.45 -11.06 -7.21
N GLY A 28 14.31 -10.06 -6.98
CA GLY A 28 14.12 -8.69 -7.47
C GLY A 28 13.93 -8.57 -8.98
N GLU A 29 14.72 -9.30 -9.78
CA GLU A 29 14.58 -9.28 -11.25
C GLU A 29 13.20 -9.74 -11.72
N ARG A 30 12.56 -10.68 -11.03
CA ARG A 30 11.21 -11.15 -11.38
C ARG A 30 10.15 -10.06 -11.13
N VAL A 31 10.35 -9.27 -10.08
CA VAL A 31 9.44 -8.17 -9.69
C VAL A 31 9.45 -7.04 -10.73
N LYS A 32 10.54 -6.85 -11.49
CA LYS A 32 10.62 -5.82 -12.54
C LYS A 32 9.53 -5.95 -13.61
N SER A 33 8.92 -7.12 -13.77
CA SER A 33 7.76 -7.31 -14.65
C SER A 33 6.57 -6.40 -14.31
N LEU A 34 6.46 -5.92 -13.06
CA LEU A 34 5.43 -4.97 -12.63
C LEU A 34 5.52 -3.61 -13.30
N ASN A 35 6.68 -3.22 -13.86
CA ASN A 35 6.80 -2.00 -14.67
C ASN A 35 5.89 -2.01 -15.90
N ASN A 36 5.42 -3.19 -16.31
CA ASN A 36 4.48 -3.32 -17.43
C ASN A 36 3.02 -3.08 -17.00
N LEU A 37 2.73 -2.86 -15.71
CA LEU A 37 1.39 -2.47 -15.27
C LEU A 37 1.01 -1.12 -15.87
N LYS A 38 -0.19 -1.06 -16.43
CA LYS A 38 -0.74 0.16 -17.03
C LYS A 38 -1.95 0.58 -16.24
N SER A 39 -1.89 1.79 -15.71
CA SER A 39 -3.04 2.46 -15.10
C SER A 39 -2.97 3.96 -15.35
N LYS A 40 -4.12 4.63 -15.28
CA LYS A 40 -4.20 6.07 -15.52
C LYS A 40 -3.50 6.90 -14.45
N TYR A 41 -3.63 6.48 -13.17
CA TYR A 41 -3.18 7.24 -12.02
C TYR A 41 -1.98 6.61 -11.29
N GLY A 42 -1.48 5.48 -11.79
CA GLY A 42 -0.32 4.79 -11.24
C GLY A 42 -0.65 3.56 -10.41
N THR A 43 0.42 2.95 -9.91
CA THR A 43 0.39 1.77 -9.03
C THR A 43 0.80 2.22 -7.64
N PHE A 44 0.00 1.89 -6.63
CA PHE A 44 0.26 2.23 -5.23
C PHE A 44 0.58 0.97 -4.46
N TYR A 45 1.54 1.07 -3.55
CA TYR A 45 2.06 -0.05 -2.78
C TYR A 45 2.18 0.32 -1.30
N VAL A 46 1.85 -0.62 -0.43
CA VAL A 46 2.16 -0.56 1.01
C VAL A 46 2.97 -1.78 1.41
N THR A 47 3.77 -1.67 2.46
CA THR A 47 4.56 -2.81 2.95
C THR A 47 3.66 -3.91 3.50
N GLY A 48 4.03 -5.16 3.29
CA GLY A 48 3.49 -6.34 3.98
C GLY A 48 4.52 -6.96 4.91
N ASN A 49 4.15 -8.04 5.62
CA ASN A 49 5.02 -8.62 6.63
C ASN A 49 6.21 -9.37 6.02
N HIS A 50 6.08 -9.93 4.82
CA HIS A 50 7.18 -10.67 4.18
C HIS A 50 8.36 -9.77 3.83
N GLU A 51 8.12 -8.48 3.51
CA GLU A 51 9.19 -7.51 3.30
C GLU A 51 10.00 -7.24 4.57
N TYR A 52 9.41 -7.44 5.77
CA TYR A 52 10.11 -7.32 7.05
C TYR A 52 10.73 -8.62 7.54
N TYR A 53 10.18 -9.77 7.15
CA TYR A 53 10.60 -11.09 7.64
C TYR A 53 11.78 -11.66 6.87
N GLN A 54 11.75 -11.54 5.53
CA GLN A 54 12.67 -12.29 4.66
C GLN A 54 13.97 -11.55 4.35
N ASP A 55 13.98 -10.22 4.43
CA ASP A 55 15.15 -9.36 4.19
C ASP A 55 15.06 -8.12 5.10
N ASN A 56 16.04 -7.23 5.01
CA ASN A 56 15.87 -5.87 5.48
C ASN A 56 14.86 -5.15 4.58
N VAL A 57 13.73 -4.72 5.15
CA VAL A 57 12.69 -3.94 4.46
C VAL A 57 13.28 -2.76 3.67
N GLU A 58 14.33 -2.12 4.17
CA GLU A 58 14.97 -1.00 3.48
C GLU A 58 15.67 -1.44 2.18
N ASN A 59 16.20 -2.66 2.09
CA ASN A 59 16.72 -3.19 0.82
C ASN A 59 15.62 -3.29 -0.23
N TRP A 60 14.43 -3.75 0.19
CA TRP A 60 13.26 -3.83 -0.69
C TRP A 60 12.73 -2.45 -1.06
N MET A 61 12.64 -1.51 -0.11
CA MET A 61 12.20 -0.14 -0.40
C MET A 61 13.15 0.56 -1.37
N ASP A 62 14.46 0.40 -1.18
CA ASP A 62 15.48 0.89 -2.09
C ASP A 62 15.35 0.27 -3.48
N PHE A 63 15.16 -1.06 -3.54
CA PHE A 63 14.99 -1.76 -4.80
C PHE A 63 13.75 -1.27 -5.54
N PHE A 64 12.59 -1.20 -4.88
CA PHE A 64 11.34 -0.73 -5.47
C PHE A 64 11.46 0.70 -5.97
N THR A 65 11.98 1.62 -5.15
CA THR A 65 12.15 3.03 -5.51
C THR A 65 13.04 3.21 -6.74
N LYS A 66 14.10 2.41 -6.88
CA LYS A 66 15.06 2.52 -7.98
C LYS A 66 14.62 1.80 -9.25
N ASN A 67 13.84 0.72 -9.14
CA ASN A 67 13.64 -0.22 -10.25
C ASN A 67 12.19 -0.39 -10.69
N ILE A 68 11.20 0.02 -9.88
CA ILE A 68 9.80 -0.24 -10.15
C ILE A 68 8.99 1.06 -10.15
N ASN A 69 8.23 1.29 -11.21
CA ASN A 69 7.35 2.44 -11.37
C ASN A 69 6.07 2.27 -10.52
N MET A 70 6.20 2.47 -9.22
CA MET A 70 5.10 2.47 -8.25
C MET A 70 5.31 3.56 -7.19
N THR A 71 4.21 4.03 -6.60
CA THR A 71 4.23 4.93 -5.45
C THR A 71 4.12 4.11 -4.17
N ILE A 72 5.18 4.10 -3.37
CA ILE A 72 5.21 3.45 -2.06
C ILE A 72 4.57 4.43 -1.05
N LEU A 73 3.50 4.01 -0.38
CA LEU A 73 2.77 4.82 0.59
C LEU A 73 3.10 4.37 2.02
N ARG A 74 4.11 4.99 2.64
CA ARG A 74 4.56 4.69 4.00
C ARG A 74 4.02 5.72 5.00
N ASN A 75 2.80 5.49 5.49
CA ASN A 75 2.05 6.48 6.28
C ASN A 75 1.88 7.80 5.52
N GLU A 76 1.63 7.67 4.23
CA GLU A 76 1.54 8.76 3.27
C GLU A 76 0.28 8.61 2.43
N ASN A 77 -0.07 9.67 1.70
CA ASN A 77 -1.18 9.63 0.77
C ASN A 77 -0.81 10.23 -0.59
N LYS A 78 -1.57 9.80 -1.60
CA LYS A 78 -1.64 10.45 -2.90
C LYS A 78 -3.05 10.96 -3.14
N ILE A 79 -3.17 12.24 -3.45
CA ILE A 79 -4.44 12.84 -3.86
C ILE A 79 -4.54 12.80 -5.38
N ILE A 80 -5.53 12.08 -5.89
CA ILE A 80 -5.91 12.05 -7.30
C ILE A 80 -7.10 13.00 -7.48
N ARG A 81 -6.95 13.99 -8.37
CA ARG A 81 -8.03 14.93 -8.70
C ARG A 81 -8.64 14.63 -10.06
N ARG A 82 -9.97 14.71 -10.13
CA ARG A 82 -10.73 14.65 -11.38
C ARG A 82 -11.83 15.70 -11.32
N ASN A 83 -11.63 16.80 -12.05
CA ASN A 83 -12.47 17.99 -11.96
C ASN A 83 -12.52 18.49 -10.50
N GLU A 84 -13.72 18.67 -9.96
CA GLU A 84 -13.95 19.10 -8.57
C GLU A 84 -13.85 17.96 -7.56
N ALA A 85 -13.80 16.70 -8.02
CA ALA A 85 -13.70 15.54 -7.14
C ALA A 85 -12.23 15.22 -6.78
N ALA A 86 -12.02 14.79 -5.53
CA ALA A 86 -10.74 14.33 -5.02
C ALA A 86 -10.87 12.92 -4.44
N LEU A 87 -9.91 12.07 -4.77
CA LEU A 87 -9.72 10.74 -4.20
C LEU A 87 -8.38 10.75 -3.44
N CYS A 88 -8.43 10.55 -2.13
CA CYS A 88 -7.23 10.36 -1.31
C CYS A 88 -6.94 8.87 -1.21
N VAL A 89 -5.77 8.45 -1.69
CA VAL A 89 -5.26 7.08 -1.53
C VAL A 89 -4.20 7.14 -0.44
N ALA A 90 -4.57 6.75 0.78
CA ALA A 90 -3.68 6.70 1.92
C ALA A 90 -3.15 5.27 2.11
N GLY A 91 -1.89 5.15 2.50
CA GLY A 91 -1.27 3.86 2.81
C GLY A 91 -0.45 3.92 4.09
N VAL A 92 -0.43 2.82 4.83
CA VAL A 92 0.31 2.67 6.09
C VAL A 92 1.34 1.56 5.98
N ASP A 93 2.42 1.66 6.76
CA ASP A 93 3.33 0.53 6.92
C ASP A 93 2.63 -0.65 7.63
N ASP A 94 3.07 -1.88 7.33
CA ASP A 94 2.49 -3.08 7.95
C ASP A 94 2.61 -3.07 9.49
N ILE A 95 1.56 -3.57 10.16
CA ILE A 95 1.48 -3.60 11.63
C ILE A 95 2.54 -4.51 12.27
N TYR A 96 3.10 -5.45 11.50
CA TYR A 96 4.20 -6.27 11.99
C TYR A 96 5.44 -5.44 12.30
N SER A 97 5.69 -4.36 11.55
CA SER A 97 6.83 -3.46 11.79
C SER A 97 6.75 -2.80 13.17
N THR A 98 5.53 -2.40 13.57
CA THR A 98 5.26 -1.81 14.89
C THR A 98 5.52 -2.83 16.00
N LYS A 99 5.10 -4.09 15.82
CA LYS A 99 5.36 -5.16 16.80
C LYS A 99 6.85 -5.45 16.98
N LEU A 100 7.61 -5.36 15.89
CA LEU A 100 9.06 -5.59 15.89
C LEU A 100 9.88 -4.34 16.28
N MET A 101 9.23 -3.19 16.49
CA MET A 101 9.90 -1.91 16.82
C MET A 101 10.99 -1.53 15.81
N ILE A 102 10.72 -1.75 14.52
CA ILE A 102 11.69 -1.43 13.46
C ILE A 102 11.83 0.09 13.35
N PRO A 103 13.05 0.66 13.50
CA PRO A 103 13.24 2.10 13.45
C PRO A 103 12.70 2.71 12.16
N GLY A 104 11.87 3.75 12.27
CA GLY A 104 11.28 4.42 11.12
C GLY A 104 10.09 3.70 10.48
N HIS A 105 9.69 2.51 10.95
CA HIS A 105 8.54 1.78 10.45
C HIS A 105 7.48 1.59 11.52
N LEU A 106 6.32 2.23 11.35
CA LEU A 106 5.16 2.00 12.19
C LEU A 106 3.86 2.18 11.41
N THR A 107 2.79 1.52 11.80
CA THR A 107 1.46 1.82 11.26
C THR A 107 0.93 3.13 11.83
N ASP A 108 0.88 4.19 11.02
CA ASP A 108 0.38 5.51 11.38
C ASP A 108 -0.69 6.01 10.40
N ALA A 109 -1.92 5.57 10.63
CA ALA A 109 -3.06 5.98 9.83
C ALA A 109 -3.41 7.47 10.00
N THR A 110 -3.13 8.06 11.17
CA THR A 110 -3.37 9.48 11.43
C THR A 110 -2.51 10.32 10.51
N LYS A 111 -1.22 10.01 10.41
CA LYS A 111 -0.30 10.67 9.46
C LYS A 111 -0.69 10.39 8.01
N ALA A 112 -1.02 9.14 7.67
CA ALA A 112 -1.42 8.76 6.32
C ALA A 112 -2.64 9.56 5.83
N LEU A 113 -3.60 9.83 6.71
CA LEU A 113 -4.84 10.53 6.38
C LEU A 113 -4.80 12.05 6.59
N ALA A 114 -3.78 12.59 7.29
CA ALA A 114 -3.75 13.97 7.76
C ALA A 114 -4.05 15.02 6.68
N ASN A 115 -3.50 14.82 5.48
CA ASN A 115 -3.63 15.77 4.36
C ASN A 115 -4.76 15.42 3.37
N CYS A 116 -5.58 14.41 3.66
CA CYS A 116 -6.75 14.12 2.83
C CYS A 116 -7.79 15.25 2.95
N PRO A 117 -8.25 15.84 1.82
CA PRO A 117 -9.28 16.86 1.83
C PRO A 117 -10.57 16.39 2.51
N GLU A 118 -11.27 17.28 3.21
CA GLU A 118 -12.52 16.93 3.93
C GLU A 118 -13.59 16.31 3.03
N ASN A 119 -13.70 16.81 1.79
CA ASN A 119 -14.69 16.36 0.81
C ASN A 119 -14.14 15.30 -0.15
N SER A 120 -12.99 14.69 0.15
CA SER A 120 -12.44 13.62 -0.69
C SER A 120 -13.02 12.26 -0.33
N THR A 121 -13.06 11.37 -1.32
CA THR A 121 -13.23 9.93 -1.06
C THR A 121 -11.89 9.38 -0.57
N ASN A 122 -11.87 8.68 0.56
CA ASN A 122 -10.65 8.19 1.19
C ASN A 122 -10.55 6.67 1.08
N ILE A 123 -9.56 6.19 0.33
CA ILE A 123 -9.18 4.77 0.26
C ILE A 123 -7.98 4.55 1.18
N LEU A 124 -8.08 3.59 2.09
CA LEU A 124 -6.97 3.13 2.93
C LEU A 124 -6.39 1.82 2.38
N LEU A 125 -5.12 1.84 2.01
CA LEU A 125 -4.32 0.66 1.71
C LEU A 125 -3.62 0.20 3.00
N VAL A 126 -3.85 -1.04 3.40
CA VAL A 126 -3.25 -1.62 4.60
C VAL A 126 -3.07 -3.11 4.37
N HIS A 127 -1.93 -3.67 4.75
CA HIS A 127 -1.65 -5.06 4.38
C HIS A 127 -2.53 -6.07 5.12
N GLN A 128 -2.71 -5.95 6.44
CA GLN A 128 -3.46 -6.94 7.23
C GLN A 128 -4.89 -6.47 7.61
N PRO A 129 -5.92 -7.33 7.49
CA PRO A 129 -7.30 -7.01 7.88
C PRO A 129 -7.47 -6.66 9.37
N ASN A 130 -6.65 -7.25 10.26
CA ASN A 130 -6.67 -6.92 11.69
C ASN A 130 -6.23 -5.47 11.95
N ALA A 131 -5.24 -4.97 11.20
CA ALA A 131 -4.75 -3.60 11.24
C ALA A 131 -5.81 -2.64 10.68
N ALA A 132 -6.43 -3.00 9.55
CA ALA A 132 -7.59 -2.29 9.02
C ALA A 132 -8.67 -2.10 10.09
N LYS A 133 -9.09 -3.19 10.73
CA LYS A 133 -10.11 -3.16 11.78
C LYS A 133 -9.69 -2.29 12.97
N ALA A 134 -8.44 -2.39 13.42
CA ALA A 134 -7.93 -1.56 14.52
C ALA A 134 -7.95 -0.07 14.18
N ILE A 135 -7.56 0.31 12.95
CA ILE A 135 -7.60 1.69 12.46
C ILE A 135 -9.05 2.19 12.37
N LEU A 136 -9.96 1.36 11.84
CA LEU A 136 -11.37 1.71 11.68
C LEU A 136 -12.14 1.81 13.00
N LEU A 137 -11.67 1.18 14.06
CA LEU A 137 -12.27 1.27 15.40
C LEU A 137 -11.56 2.28 16.31
N SER A 138 -10.46 2.88 15.87
CA SER A 138 -9.70 3.83 16.68
C SER A 138 -10.47 5.13 16.90
N GLU A 139 -10.59 5.55 18.15
CA GLU A 139 -11.14 6.86 18.54
C GLU A 139 -10.27 8.03 18.07
N ASN A 140 -8.98 7.79 17.83
CA ASN A 140 -8.03 8.81 17.35
C ASN A 140 -8.09 9.04 15.84
N ARG A 141 -8.99 8.37 15.11
CA ARG A 141 -9.10 8.52 13.66
C ARG A 141 -9.63 9.91 13.31
N THR A 142 -8.79 10.70 12.63
CA THR A 142 -9.09 12.10 12.29
C THR A 142 -9.88 12.29 11.00
N LYS A 143 -10.00 11.26 10.16
CA LYS A 143 -10.67 11.33 8.85
C LYS A 143 -11.56 10.11 8.59
N ARG A 144 -12.61 10.30 7.80
CA ARG A 144 -13.44 9.19 7.29
C ARG A 144 -12.59 8.32 6.36
N VAL A 145 -12.81 7.00 6.40
CA VAL A 145 -12.31 6.05 5.40
C VAL A 145 -13.53 5.45 4.71
N ASP A 146 -13.58 5.55 3.39
CA ASP A 146 -14.71 5.10 2.57
C ASP A 146 -14.55 3.66 2.08
N LEU A 147 -13.31 3.26 1.84
CA LEU A 147 -12.95 1.93 1.39
C LEU A 147 -11.60 1.55 1.99
N THR A 148 -11.49 0.30 2.44
CA THR A 148 -10.22 -0.27 2.87
C THR A 148 -9.85 -1.41 1.94
N LEU A 149 -8.62 -1.42 1.44
CA LEU A 149 -8.10 -2.52 0.63
C LEU A 149 -7.01 -3.21 1.44
N SER A 150 -7.24 -4.47 1.78
CA SER A 150 -6.29 -5.28 2.54
C SER A 150 -6.00 -6.65 1.93
N GLY A 151 -4.82 -7.19 2.24
CA GLY A 151 -4.30 -8.45 1.75
C GLY A 151 -4.06 -9.44 2.90
N HIS A 152 -2.91 -10.11 2.90
CA HIS A 152 -2.44 -11.08 3.89
C HIS A 152 -3.23 -12.41 3.99
N THR A 153 -4.54 -12.41 3.75
CA THR A 153 -5.30 -13.65 3.66
C THR A 153 -5.16 -14.19 2.22
N HIS A 154 -4.41 -15.28 2.03
CA HIS A 154 -4.28 -16.02 0.75
C HIS A 154 -5.60 -16.70 0.30
N GLY A 155 -6.74 -16.01 0.46
CA GLY A 155 -8.09 -16.50 0.21
C GLY A 155 -9.13 -15.40 0.02
N GLY A 156 -8.74 -14.12 -0.16
CA GLY A 156 -9.65 -13.06 -0.60
C GLY A 156 -10.84 -12.82 0.33
N LYS A 157 -10.61 -12.89 1.65
CA LYS A 157 -11.65 -12.61 2.63
C LYS A 157 -11.39 -11.24 3.24
N ASP A 158 -12.36 -10.36 3.04
CA ASP A 158 -12.48 -9.01 3.61
C ASP A 158 -11.92 -7.90 2.69
N CYS A 159 -12.69 -7.61 1.63
CA CYS A 159 -12.73 -6.30 0.97
C CYS A 159 -13.74 -5.39 1.69
#